data_AF-A0A832J0X8-F1
#
_entry.id   AF-A0A832J0X8-F1
#
_cell.length_a   1.000
_cell.length_b   1.000
_cell.length_c   1.000
_cell.angle_alpha   90.00
_cell.angle_beta   90.00
_cell.angle_gamma   90.00
#
_symmetry.space_group_name_H-M   'P 1'
#
loop_
_entity.id
_entity.type
_entity.pdbx_description
1 polymer ?
#
loop_
_entity_poly.entity_id
_entity_poly.type
_entity_poly.pdbx_seq_one_letter_code
_entity_poly.pdbx_strand_id
1 'polypeptide(L)'
;MPDLHRNSIHPTARRRHRLMPIAVAGAGVLLLILAVMLALSNETSTRFRNIKAGWEEYAHAADPRGLWISEIRGYFGYGGMIHNFKNYVLRKDEKYEQTLRAQSRLLLDAIETYMASDPDPVEKNALQRIRQVVLEYSRNIDIITRSIEQGKTAEQIDTLVRVDDSDALLALAELERHWLNQRQHNLDDIVSALS
;
A
#
# COMPACT_ATOMS: atom_id res chain seq x y z
N MET A 1 11.65 92.59 -58.74
CA MET A 1 10.99 92.79 -57.43
C MET A 1 10.67 91.42 -56.83
N PRO A 2 10.74 91.27 -55.49
CA PRO A 2 11.41 90.21 -54.71
C PRO A 2 10.58 88.91 -54.62
N ASP A 3 11.04 87.67 -54.40
CA ASP A 3 11.94 87.04 -53.38
C ASP A 3 11.12 86.00 -52.57
N LEU A 4 11.83 85.06 -51.94
CA LEU A 4 11.45 84.20 -50.81
C LEU A 4 11.04 82.73 -51.07
N HIS A 5 12.07 81.91 -50.83
CA HIS A 5 12.09 80.76 -49.91
C HIS A 5 11.47 79.42 -50.30
N ARG A 6 12.37 78.62 -50.90
CA ARG A 6 12.66 77.20 -50.61
C ARG A 6 12.36 76.79 -49.16
N ASN A 7 11.55 75.74 -48.97
CA ASN A 7 11.61 74.91 -47.76
C ASN A 7 11.39 73.43 -48.14
N SER A 8 12.49 72.71 -48.35
CA SER A 8 12.51 71.27 -48.59
C SER A 8 12.57 70.52 -47.25
N ILE A 9 11.47 69.88 -46.87
CA ILE A 9 11.38 69.02 -45.69
C ILE A 9 12.07 67.69 -46.02
N HIS A 10 13.23 67.43 -45.43
CA HIS A 10 13.88 66.12 -45.47
C HIS A 10 13.29 65.19 -44.38
N PRO A 11 12.85 63.96 -44.69
CA PRO A 11 12.50 62.98 -43.67
C PRO A 11 13.78 62.46 -42.99
N THR A 12 13.85 62.62 -41.67
CA THR A 12 15.00 62.20 -40.85
C THR A 12 15.06 60.68 -40.65
N ALA A 13 15.75 59.98 -41.55
CA ALA A 13 15.99 58.53 -41.47
C ALA A 13 17.06 58.10 -40.43
N ARG A 14 17.25 58.84 -39.32
CA ARG A 14 18.34 58.60 -38.35
C ARG A 14 17.93 57.94 -37.04
N ARG A 15 16.64 57.65 -36.84
CA ARG A 15 16.11 57.11 -35.58
C ARG A 15 16.24 55.58 -35.43
N ARG A 16 16.44 54.83 -36.54
CA ARG A 16 16.48 53.36 -36.53
C ARG A 16 17.78 52.76 -35.97
N HIS A 17 18.95 53.37 -36.23
CA HIS A 17 20.24 52.78 -35.84
C HIS A 17 20.55 52.83 -34.33
N ARG A 18 19.99 53.79 -33.58
CA ARG A 18 20.17 53.88 -32.12
C ARG A 18 19.26 52.93 -31.32
N LEU A 19 18.22 52.40 -31.95
CA LEU A 19 17.27 51.45 -31.34
C LEU A 19 17.74 50.00 -31.47
N MET A 20 18.57 49.67 -32.48
CA MET A 20 19.09 48.31 -32.69
C MET A 20 19.93 47.75 -31.52
N PRO A 21 20.89 48.47 -30.90
CA PRO A 21 21.65 47.91 -29.78
C PRO A 21 20.79 47.70 -28.53
N ILE A 22 19.79 48.56 -28.30
CA ILE A 22 18.81 48.42 -27.20
C ILE A 22 17.92 47.19 -27.46
N ALA A 23 17.48 46.99 -28.70
CA ALA A 23 16.68 45.84 -29.09
C ALA A 23 17.46 44.52 -28.97
N VAL A 24 18.74 44.50 -29.34
CA VAL A 24 19.62 43.31 -29.19
C VAL A 24 19.88 43.00 -27.72
N ALA A 25 20.17 44.01 -26.89
CA ALA A 25 20.31 43.83 -25.44
C ALA A 25 19.01 43.31 -24.81
N GLY A 26 17.85 43.85 -25.22
CA GLY A 26 16.54 43.36 -24.79
C GLY A 26 16.29 41.90 -25.21
N ALA A 27 16.64 41.52 -26.45
CA ALA A 27 16.53 40.15 -26.92
C ALA A 27 17.44 39.18 -26.14
N GLY A 28 18.67 39.60 -25.79
CA GLY A 28 19.58 38.82 -24.96
C GLY A 28 19.03 38.56 -23.55
N VAL A 29 18.44 39.58 -22.91
CA VAL A 29 17.79 39.45 -21.60
C VAL A 29 16.59 38.49 -21.68
N LEU A 30 15.77 38.59 -22.73
CA LEU A 30 14.63 37.67 -22.93
C LEU A 30 15.08 36.21 -23.12
N LEU A 31 16.15 35.97 -23.87
CA LEU A 31 16.71 34.62 -24.05
C LEU A 31 17.28 34.05 -22.74
N LEU A 32 17.91 34.88 -21.91
CA LEU A 32 18.37 34.49 -20.57
C LEU A 32 17.21 34.13 -19.65
N ILE A 33 16.14 34.94 -19.63
CA ILE A 33 14.93 34.65 -18.86
C ILE A 33 14.32 33.33 -19.32
N LEU A 34 14.23 33.09 -20.64
CA LEU A 34 13.70 31.85 -21.20
C LEU A 34 14.58 30.64 -20.83
N ALA A 35 15.90 30.76 -20.89
CA ALA A 35 16.82 29.69 -20.50
C ALA A 35 16.69 29.34 -19.01
N VAL A 36 16.57 30.35 -18.14
CA VAL A 36 16.31 30.16 -16.70
C VAL A 36 14.94 29.51 -16.48
N MET A 37 13.89 29.97 -17.17
CA MET A 37 12.55 29.35 -17.09
C MET A 37 12.56 27.89 -17.52
N LEU A 38 13.27 27.54 -18.60
CA LEU A 38 13.39 26.16 -19.08
C LEU A 38 14.19 25.29 -18.11
N ALA A 39 15.27 25.81 -17.53
CA ALA A 39 16.05 25.10 -16.51
C ALA A 39 15.22 24.82 -15.24
N LEU A 40 14.52 25.84 -14.73
CA LEU A 40 13.62 25.73 -13.58
C LEU A 40 12.42 24.81 -13.88
N SER A 41 11.87 24.87 -15.09
CA SER A 41 10.76 24.00 -15.54
C SER A 41 11.18 22.54 -15.60
N ASN A 42 12.40 22.23 -16.07
CA ASN A 42 12.91 20.86 -16.12
C ASN A 42 13.08 20.27 -14.70
N GLU A 43 13.60 21.07 -13.77
CA GLU A 43 13.77 20.69 -12.37
C GLU A 43 12.43 20.58 -11.61
N THR A 44 11.47 21.44 -11.91
CA THR A 44 10.12 21.39 -11.33
C THR A 44 9.36 20.17 -11.83
N SER A 45 9.54 19.81 -13.11
CA SER A 45 8.85 18.67 -13.72
C SER A 45 9.32 17.31 -13.18
N THR A 46 10.59 17.17 -12.79
CA THR A 46 11.09 15.95 -12.14
C THR A 46 10.55 15.82 -10.73
N ARG A 47 10.57 16.89 -9.93
CA ARG A 47 10.01 16.93 -8.58
C ARG A 47 8.52 16.63 -8.57
N PHE A 48 7.77 17.21 -9.50
CA PHE A 48 6.32 16.99 -9.60
C PHE A 48 5.97 15.54 -9.92
N ARG A 49 6.79 14.84 -10.72
CA ARG A 49 6.60 13.40 -10.98
C ARG A 49 6.83 12.54 -9.74
N ASN A 50 7.86 12.84 -8.95
CA ASN A 50 8.16 12.09 -7.72
C ASN A 50 7.08 12.30 -6.65
N ILE A 51 6.62 13.55 -6.49
CA ILE A 51 5.50 13.89 -5.61
C ILE A 51 4.25 13.14 -6.07
N LYS A 52 3.92 13.16 -7.37
CA LYS A 52 2.76 12.44 -7.91
C LYS A 52 2.86 10.94 -7.68
N ALA A 53 4.02 10.32 -7.88
CA ALA A 53 4.23 8.90 -7.63
C ALA A 53 4.00 8.54 -6.15
N GLY A 54 4.60 9.30 -5.22
CA GLY A 54 4.39 9.11 -3.78
C GLY A 54 2.93 9.36 -3.34
N TRP A 55 2.25 10.32 -3.95
CA TRP A 55 0.82 10.55 -3.71
C TRP A 55 -0.09 9.49 -4.34
N GLU A 56 0.23 8.92 -5.49
CA GLU A 56 -0.53 7.82 -6.09
C GLU A 56 -0.38 6.55 -5.23
N GLU A 57 0.83 6.25 -4.78
CA GLU A 57 1.11 5.14 -3.86
C GLU A 57 0.46 5.34 -2.47
N TYR A 58 0.40 6.58 -1.97
CA TYR A 58 -0.34 6.91 -0.76
C TYR A 58 -1.86 7.02 -0.94
N ALA A 59 -2.37 7.43 -2.09
CA ALA A 59 -3.82 7.48 -2.31
C ALA A 59 -4.43 6.06 -2.34
N HIS A 60 -3.61 5.05 -2.63
CA HIS A 60 -3.92 3.65 -2.35
C HIS A 60 -3.95 3.29 -0.84
N ALA A 61 -3.54 4.19 0.07
CA ALA A 61 -3.42 3.97 1.52
C ALA A 61 -4.72 3.94 2.32
N ALA A 62 -5.88 3.86 1.67
CA ALA A 62 -6.96 3.00 2.20
C ALA A 62 -6.55 1.54 1.98
N ASP A 63 -5.39 1.14 2.54
CA ASP A 63 -4.74 -0.13 2.26
C ASP A 63 -5.56 -1.27 2.89
N PRO A 64 -6.28 -2.06 2.08
CA PRO A 64 -7.16 -3.11 2.59
C PRO A 64 -6.37 -4.21 3.32
N ARG A 65 -5.04 -4.28 3.13
CA ARG A 65 -4.16 -5.22 3.83
C ARG A 65 -4.24 -5.08 5.35
N GLY A 66 -4.29 -3.85 5.86
CA GLY A 66 -4.40 -3.63 7.30
C GLY A 66 -5.69 -4.22 7.91
N LEU A 67 -6.78 -4.17 7.15
CA LEU A 67 -8.05 -4.80 7.54
C LEU A 67 -7.91 -6.33 7.56
N TRP A 68 -7.41 -6.94 6.48
CA TRP A 68 -7.24 -8.39 6.40
C TRP A 68 -6.28 -8.93 7.47
N ILE A 69 -5.17 -8.22 7.73
CA ILE A 69 -4.23 -8.58 8.81
C ILE A 69 -4.94 -8.54 10.17
N SER A 70 -5.73 -7.50 10.43
CA SER A 70 -6.49 -7.38 11.67
C SER A 70 -7.54 -8.49 11.81
N GLU A 71 -8.23 -8.85 10.73
CA GLU A 71 -9.18 -9.97 10.69
C GLU A 71 -8.45 -11.29 10.99
N ILE A 72 -7.36 -11.58 10.28
CA ILE A 72 -6.53 -12.77 10.49
C ILE A 72 -6.10 -12.86 11.96
N ARG A 73 -5.53 -11.79 12.52
CA ARG A 73 -5.14 -11.74 13.94
C ARG A 73 -6.30 -12.03 14.88
N GLY A 74 -7.49 -11.49 14.61
CA GLY A 74 -8.68 -11.74 15.41
C GLY A 74 -9.01 -13.23 15.55
N TYR A 75 -8.79 -14.02 14.50
CA TYR A 75 -9.04 -15.46 14.52
C TYR A 75 -7.98 -16.26 15.28
N PHE A 76 -6.74 -15.78 15.40
CA PHE A 76 -5.71 -16.39 16.25
C PHE A 76 -5.78 -15.93 17.71
N GLY A 77 -6.50 -14.83 17.98
CA GLY A 77 -6.64 -14.23 19.31
C GLY A 77 -7.67 -14.89 20.23
N TYR A 78 -7.86 -14.29 21.41
CA TYR A 78 -8.82 -14.74 22.42
C TYR A 78 -10.27 -14.66 21.89
N GLY A 79 -10.98 -15.79 21.88
CA GLY A 79 -12.34 -15.89 21.33
C GLY A 79 -12.38 -16.18 19.82
N GLY A 80 -11.22 -16.27 19.18
CA GLY A 80 -11.07 -16.70 17.79
C GLY A 80 -11.15 -18.22 17.60
N MET A 81 -10.72 -18.65 16.41
CA MET A 81 -10.80 -20.02 15.92
C MET A 81 -10.11 -21.02 16.86
N ILE A 82 -8.89 -20.73 17.31
CA ILE A 82 -8.11 -21.63 18.19
C ILE A 82 -8.83 -21.82 19.54
N HIS A 83 -9.45 -20.77 20.07
CA HIS A 83 -10.18 -20.87 21.33
C HIS A 83 -11.45 -21.73 21.16
N ASN A 84 -12.22 -21.53 20.09
CA ASN A 84 -13.39 -22.37 19.79
C ASN A 84 -13.01 -23.82 19.51
N PHE A 85 -11.87 -24.07 18.88
CA PHE A 85 -11.32 -25.41 18.70
C PHE A 85 -11.09 -26.12 20.03
N LYS A 86 -10.37 -25.48 20.96
CA LYS A 86 -10.15 -26.04 22.32
C LYS A 86 -11.46 -26.21 23.07
N ASN A 87 -12.39 -25.27 22.97
CA ASN A 87 -13.70 -25.40 23.60
C ASN A 87 -14.51 -26.55 23.02
N TYR A 88 -14.41 -26.83 21.73
CA TYR A 88 -15.08 -27.96 21.12
C TYR A 88 -14.51 -29.29 21.64
N VAL A 89 -13.19 -29.42 21.71
CA VAL A 89 -12.51 -30.59 22.31
C VAL A 89 -12.94 -30.81 23.77
N LEU A 90 -12.92 -29.75 24.59
CA LEU A 90 -13.18 -29.85 26.02
C LEU A 90 -14.65 -30.07 26.36
N ARG A 91 -15.55 -29.31 25.70
CA ARG A 91 -16.96 -29.24 26.06
C ARG A 91 -17.84 -30.16 25.21
N LYS A 92 -17.35 -30.60 24.05
CA LYS A 92 -18.05 -31.50 23.12
C LYS A 92 -19.44 -31.02 22.72
N ASP A 93 -19.61 -29.70 22.68
CA ASP A 93 -20.87 -29.02 22.40
C ASP A 93 -20.85 -28.51 20.96
N GLU A 94 -21.88 -28.86 20.20
CA GLU A 94 -22.06 -28.58 18.78
C GLU A 94 -21.97 -27.06 18.47
N LYS A 95 -22.33 -26.19 19.41
CA LYS A 95 -22.22 -24.73 19.18
C LYS A 95 -20.79 -24.29 18.89
N TYR A 96 -19.80 -24.94 19.48
CA TYR A 96 -18.39 -24.64 19.23
C TYR A 96 -17.96 -25.16 17.85
N GLU A 97 -18.50 -26.31 17.41
CA GLU A 97 -18.28 -26.81 16.06
C GLU A 97 -18.81 -25.83 15.00
N GLN A 98 -20.06 -25.39 15.16
CA GLN A 98 -20.70 -24.47 14.21
C GLN A 98 -19.95 -23.14 14.13
N THR A 99 -19.57 -22.58 15.29
CA THR A 99 -18.78 -21.35 15.39
C THR A 99 -17.42 -21.53 14.73
N LEU A 100 -16.73 -22.63 15.04
CA LEU A 100 -15.41 -22.94 14.49
C LEU A 100 -15.45 -23.07 12.97
N ARG A 101 -16.41 -23.82 12.40
CA ARG A 101 -16.57 -23.94 10.94
C ARG A 101 -16.84 -22.59 10.27
N ALA A 102 -17.65 -21.74 10.89
CA ALA A 102 -17.91 -20.40 10.37
C ALA A 102 -16.64 -19.53 10.39
N GLN A 103 -15.94 -19.50 11.52
CA GLN A 103 -14.70 -18.75 11.69
C GLN A 103 -13.59 -19.23 10.74
N SER A 104 -13.41 -20.54 10.57
CA SER A 104 -12.43 -21.10 9.63
C SER A 104 -12.72 -20.69 8.19
N ARG A 105 -13.99 -20.68 7.75
CA ARG A 105 -14.37 -20.21 6.41
C ARG A 105 -14.04 -18.74 6.22
N LEU A 106 -14.48 -17.88 7.14
CA LEU A 106 -14.23 -16.44 7.05
C LEU A 106 -12.72 -16.11 7.05
N LEU A 107 -11.94 -16.84 7.84
CA LEU A 107 -10.48 -16.69 7.87
C LEU A 107 -9.85 -17.11 6.53
N LEU A 108 -10.27 -18.24 5.96
CA LEU A 108 -9.78 -18.66 4.65
C LEU A 108 -10.16 -17.64 3.57
N ASP A 109 -11.39 -17.13 3.58
CA ASP A 109 -11.84 -16.11 2.63
C ASP A 109 -11.01 -14.82 2.75
N ALA A 110 -10.69 -14.38 3.96
CA ALA A 110 -9.81 -13.22 4.18
C ALA A 110 -8.39 -13.46 3.64
N ILE A 111 -7.83 -14.66 3.86
CA ILE A 111 -6.51 -15.04 3.34
C ILE A 111 -6.51 -15.07 1.80
N GLU A 112 -7.52 -15.69 1.18
CA GLU A 112 -7.62 -15.78 -0.28
C GLU A 112 -7.85 -14.40 -0.91
N THR A 113 -8.64 -13.54 -0.25
CA THR A 113 -8.84 -12.15 -0.69
C THR A 113 -7.52 -11.38 -0.64
N TYR A 114 -6.75 -11.52 0.44
CA TYR A 114 -5.41 -10.92 0.52
C TYR A 114 -4.50 -11.51 -0.57
N MET A 115 -4.44 -12.83 -0.75
CA MET A 115 -3.66 -13.45 -1.82
C MET A 115 -4.03 -12.95 -3.22
N ALA A 116 -5.29 -12.61 -3.48
CA ALA A 116 -5.76 -12.06 -4.74
C ALA A 116 -5.38 -10.59 -4.98
N SER A 117 -4.93 -9.86 -3.94
CA SER A 117 -4.49 -8.46 -4.04
C SER A 117 -3.07 -8.28 -4.58
N ASP A 118 -2.48 -9.35 -5.13
CA ASP A 118 -1.09 -9.47 -5.54
C ASP A 118 -0.07 -9.07 -4.45
N PRO A 119 -0.04 -9.80 -3.31
CA PRO A 119 0.94 -9.56 -2.27
C PRO A 119 2.37 -9.80 -2.77
N ASP A 120 3.34 -9.17 -2.14
CA ASP A 120 4.74 -9.43 -2.45
C ASP A 120 5.19 -10.84 -1.95
N PRO A 121 6.41 -11.29 -2.28
CA PRO A 121 6.86 -12.63 -1.90
C PRO A 121 6.89 -12.91 -0.38
N VAL A 122 7.16 -11.90 0.45
CA VAL A 122 7.19 -12.04 1.93
C VAL A 122 5.78 -12.24 2.44
N GLU A 123 4.85 -11.39 1.98
CA GLU A 123 3.43 -11.50 2.31
C GLU A 123 2.84 -12.83 1.83
N LYS A 124 3.12 -13.24 0.59
CA LYS A 124 2.67 -14.53 0.02
C LYS A 124 3.14 -15.72 0.86
N ASN A 125 4.41 -15.73 1.29
CA ASN A 125 4.94 -16.81 2.12
C ASN A 125 4.25 -16.88 3.49
N ALA A 126 4.07 -15.72 4.14
CA ALA A 126 3.41 -15.65 5.44
C ALA A 126 1.95 -16.12 5.35
N LEU A 127 1.20 -15.64 4.35
CA LEU A 127 -0.19 -16.05 4.10
C LEU A 127 -0.31 -17.56 3.84
N GLN A 128 0.62 -18.16 3.10
CA GLN A 128 0.63 -19.60 2.88
C GLN A 128 0.84 -20.39 4.17
N ARG A 129 1.78 -19.98 5.02
CA ARG A 129 2.04 -20.64 6.31
C ARG A 129 0.83 -20.57 7.24
N ILE A 130 0.21 -19.40 7.34
CA ILE A 130 -1.04 -19.19 8.09
C ILE A 130 -2.14 -20.10 7.54
N ARG A 131 -2.34 -20.11 6.21
CA ARG A 131 -3.37 -20.91 5.53
C ARG A 131 -3.24 -22.41 5.82
N GLN A 132 -2.04 -22.96 5.86
CA GLN A 132 -1.85 -24.39 6.12
C GLN A 132 -2.36 -24.80 7.50
N VAL A 133 -2.08 -24.00 8.53
CA VAL A 133 -2.55 -24.23 9.90
C VAL A 133 -4.07 -24.12 9.99
N VAL A 134 -4.68 -23.13 9.31
CA VAL A 134 -6.14 -22.99 9.26
C VAL A 134 -6.82 -24.20 8.62
N LEU A 135 -6.24 -24.72 7.54
CA LEU A 135 -6.73 -25.93 6.89
C LEU A 135 -6.55 -27.17 7.78
N GLU A 136 -5.48 -27.24 8.57
CA GLU A 136 -5.29 -28.33 9.54
C GLU A 136 -6.35 -28.31 10.64
N TYR A 137 -6.58 -27.17 11.27
CA TYR A 137 -7.67 -26.99 12.23
C TYR A 137 -9.03 -27.37 11.62
N SER A 138 -9.29 -26.94 10.37
CA SER A 138 -10.54 -27.23 9.66
C SER A 138 -10.75 -28.73 9.43
N ARG A 139 -9.70 -29.47 9.04
CA ARG A 139 -9.77 -30.94 8.89
C ARG A 139 -9.99 -31.65 10.21
N ASN A 140 -9.41 -31.11 11.29
CA ASN A 140 -9.51 -31.70 12.62
C ASN A 140 -10.91 -31.59 13.22
N ILE A 141 -11.78 -30.69 12.73
CA ILE A 141 -13.17 -30.59 13.17
C ILE A 141 -13.88 -31.94 13.02
N ASP A 142 -13.80 -32.56 11.84
CA ASP A 142 -14.46 -33.84 11.56
C ASP A 142 -13.84 -35.02 12.35
N ILE A 143 -12.58 -34.89 12.78
CA ILE A 143 -11.92 -35.86 13.65
C ILE A 143 -12.45 -35.72 15.08
N ILE A 144 -12.64 -34.49 15.56
CA ILE A 144 -13.24 -34.20 16.87
C ILE A 144 -14.66 -34.76 16.91
N THR A 145 -15.51 -34.42 15.94
CA THR A 145 -16.91 -34.87 15.88
C THR A 145 -17.03 -36.39 15.98
N ARG A 146 -16.31 -37.12 15.12
CA ARG A 146 -16.29 -38.60 15.15
C ARG A 146 -15.74 -39.16 16.45
N SER A 147 -14.76 -38.50 17.06
CA SER A 147 -14.18 -38.95 18.33
C SER A 147 -15.13 -38.73 19.51
N ILE A 148 -15.95 -37.66 19.48
CA ILE A 148 -17.03 -37.42 20.44
C ILE A 148 -18.08 -38.52 20.32
N GLU A 149 -18.51 -38.86 19.09
CA GLU A 149 -19.46 -39.95 18.83
C GLU A 149 -18.96 -41.31 19.32
N GLN A 150 -17.64 -41.54 19.24
CA GLN A 150 -16.97 -42.74 19.76
C GLN A 150 -16.81 -42.74 21.30
N GLY A 151 -17.25 -41.69 22.00
CA GLY A 151 -17.17 -41.59 23.45
C GLY A 151 -15.76 -41.32 24.01
N LYS A 152 -14.81 -40.85 23.19
CA LYS A 152 -13.44 -40.55 23.66
C LYS A 152 -13.43 -39.41 24.69
N THR A 153 -12.47 -39.44 25.62
CA THR A 153 -12.27 -38.36 26.61
C THR A 153 -11.68 -37.11 25.94
N ALA A 154 -11.76 -35.96 26.63
CA ALA A 154 -11.20 -34.71 26.10
C ALA A 154 -9.68 -34.83 25.86
N GLU A 155 -8.96 -35.50 26.76
CA GLU A 155 -7.51 -35.72 26.67
C GLU A 155 -7.14 -36.61 25.48
N GLN A 156 -7.95 -37.65 25.21
CA GLN A 156 -7.75 -38.53 24.06
C GLN A 156 -8.00 -37.79 22.74
N ILE A 157 -9.02 -36.92 22.71
CA ILE A 157 -9.32 -36.09 21.55
C ILE A 157 -8.19 -35.07 21.35
N ASP A 158 -7.80 -34.34 22.39
CA ASP A 158 -6.74 -33.32 22.35
C ASP A 158 -5.43 -33.89 21.79
N THR A 159 -5.04 -35.08 22.26
CA THR A 159 -3.85 -35.79 21.76
C THR A 159 -3.95 -36.10 20.25
N LEU A 160 -5.14 -36.47 19.78
CA LEU A 160 -5.38 -36.86 18.39
C LEU A 160 -5.39 -35.67 17.43
N VAL A 161 -5.83 -34.49 17.90
CA VAL A 161 -6.09 -33.32 17.05
C VAL A 161 -5.16 -32.15 17.32
N ARG A 162 -4.07 -32.40 18.05
CA ARG A 162 -3.07 -31.38 18.37
C ARG A 162 -2.48 -30.79 17.10
N VAL A 163 -2.54 -29.47 16.99
CA VAL A 163 -1.96 -28.67 15.91
C VAL A 163 -0.82 -27.85 16.49
N ASP A 164 0.31 -27.80 15.79
CA ASP A 164 1.39 -26.85 16.10
C ASP A 164 1.19 -25.58 15.25
N ASP A 165 0.72 -24.52 15.90
CA ASP A 165 0.41 -23.23 15.29
C ASP A 165 1.58 -22.22 15.40
N SER A 166 2.72 -22.63 15.98
CA SER A 166 3.87 -21.76 16.25
C SER A 166 4.39 -21.09 14.97
N ASP A 167 4.48 -21.85 13.88
CA ASP A 167 4.95 -21.33 12.60
C ASP A 167 3.99 -20.29 12.00
N ALA A 168 2.68 -20.51 12.12
CA ALA A 168 1.66 -19.55 11.65
C ALA A 168 1.65 -18.27 12.49
N LEU A 169 1.85 -18.37 13.80
CA LEU A 169 1.96 -17.20 14.68
C LEU A 169 3.22 -16.36 14.34
N LEU A 170 4.34 -17.01 14.07
CA LEU A 170 5.55 -16.34 13.59
C LEU A 170 5.34 -15.70 12.21
N ALA A 171 4.69 -16.41 11.29
CA ALA A 171 4.33 -15.87 9.98
C ALA A 171 3.41 -14.65 10.07
N LEU A 172 2.43 -14.65 10.98
CA LEU A 172 1.56 -13.50 11.21
C LEU A 172 2.34 -12.29 11.73
N ALA A 173 3.23 -12.50 12.71
CA ALA A 173 4.08 -11.42 13.22
C ALA A 173 5.03 -10.86 12.14
N GLU A 174 5.54 -11.73 11.27
CA GLU A 174 6.35 -11.34 10.11
C GLU A 174 5.55 -10.49 9.13
N LEU A 175 4.33 -10.91 8.79
CA LEU A 175 3.39 -10.20 7.93
C LEU A 175 3.04 -8.81 8.48
N GLU A 176 2.70 -8.72 9.77
CA GLU A 176 2.38 -7.46 10.45
C GLU A 176 3.55 -6.49 10.40
N ARG A 177 4.75 -6.96 10.75
CA ARG A 177 5.96 -6.13 10.75
C ARG A 177 6.32 -5.67 9.34
N HIS A 178 6.21 -6.54 8.35
CA HIS A 178 6.50 -6.22 6.97
C HIS A 178 5.55 -5.13 6.44
N TRP A 179 4.25 -5.29 6.66
CA TRP A 179 3.24 -4.29 6.32
C TRP A 179 3.50 -2.93 7.00
N LEU A 180 3.84 -2.93 8.29
CA LEU A 180 4.17 -1.70 9.01
C LEU A 180 5.42 -1.00 8.44
N ASN A 181 6.44 -1.76 8.07
CA ASN A 181 7.68 -1.23 7.48
C ASN A 181 7.42 -0.60 6.11
N GLN A 182 6.65 -1.26 5.25
CA GLN A 182 6.25 -0.70 3.94
C GLN A 182 5.47 0.60 4.13
N ARG A 183 4.52 0.61 5.07
CA ARG A 183 3.74 1.81 5.38
C ARG A 183 4.63 2.96 5.85
N GLN A 184 5.60 2.70 6.72
CA GLN A 184 6.52 3.74 7.20
C GLN A 184 7.41 4.27 6.08
N HIS A 185 7.98 3.37 5.25
CA HIS A 185 8.83 3.77 4.14
C HIS A 185 8.08 4.68 3.16
N ASN A 186 6.85 4.31 2.80
CA ASN A 186 6.02 5.11 1.90
C ASN A 186 5.70 6.49 2.49
N LEU A 187 5.53 6.61 3.81
CA LEU A 187 5.37 7.92 4.46
C LEU A 187 6.65 8.76 4.39
N ASP A 188 7.81 8.15 4.64
CA ASP A 188 9.11 8.83 4.61
C ASP A 188 9.44 9.35 3.20
N ASP A 189 9.08 8.59 2.16
CA ASP A 189 9.26 8.99 0.76
C ASP A 189 8.39 10.21 0.39
N ILE A 190 7.13 10.25 0.85
CA ILE A 190 6.25 11.41 0.65
C ILE A 190 6.80 12.64 1.36
N VAL A 191 7.22 12.48 2.62
CA VAL A 191 7.80 13.59 3.40
C VAL A 191 9.07 14.11 2.72
N SER A 192 9.95 13.21 2.28
CA SER A 192 11.19 13.56 1.57
C SER A 192 10.93 14.21 0.21
N ALA A 193 9.85 13.83 -0.49
CA ALA A 193 9.46 14.47 -1.74
C ALA A 193 8.90 15.89 -1.55
N LEU A 194 8.45 16.24 -0.33
CA LEU A 194 7.89 17.55 0.01
C LEU A 194 8.92 18.52 0.62
N SER A 195 10.04 18.01 1.14
CA SER A 195 11.15 18.81 1.69
C SER A 195 12.14 19.27 0.62
#